data_AF-A0A0U1KQ45-F1
#
_entry.id   AF-A0A0U1KQ45-F1
#
_cell.length_a   1.000
_cell.length_b   1.000
_cell.length_c   1.000
_cell.angle_alpha   90.00
_cell.angle_beta   90.00
_cell.angle_gamma   90.00
#
_symmetry.space_group_name_H-M   'P 1'
#
loop_
_entity.id
_entity.type
_entity.pdbx_description
1 polymer ?
#
loop_
_entity_poly.entity_id
_entity_poly.type
_entity_poly.pdbx_seq_one_letter_code
_entity_poly.pdbx_strand_id
1 'polypeptide(L)'
;MKRWLLLLCLTLLPLLVACGEAEPASVDEIPDEASQAQLTERLNKGVPMDIESLLADVFYKLDTVVSDSAEANIYATRQFTLDELVDEVASAMPPKEISEKYNNQQMLIYPNHFVTFKQSEEEDQVILMEVAPDRFVRNNYSPNYLNHFFAFAMLNRMLSADNWAENKRNTCSAGSCYGGYTTGTKSFGGDVVTNRTNRGMFSTRGGGPSAGK
;
A
#
# COMPACT_ATOMS: atom_id res chain seq x y z
N MET A 1 64.45 -38.63 -5.82
CA MET A 1 63.04 -38.99 -6.10
C MET A 1 62.16 -37.89 -5.48
N LYS A 2 61.57 -36.99 -6.29
CA LYS A 2 60.11 -36.88 -6.57
C LYS A 2 59.31 -36.65 -5.27
N ARG A 3 58.60 -35.55 -4.95
CA ARG A 3 57.72 -34.59 -5.67
C ARG A 3 57.49 -33.38 -4.70
N TRP A 4 57.64 -32.10 -5.03
CA TRP A 4 56.69 -31.18 -5.71
C TRP A 4 55.20 -31.34 -5.32
N LEU A 5 54.63 -30.38 -4.56
CA LEU A 5 53.48 -29.54 -4.98
C LEU A 5 52.85 -28.73 -3.80
N LEU A 6 52.83 -27.41 -3.97
CA LEU A 6 51.71 -26.47 -3.76
C LEU A 6 50.89 -26.57 -2.45
N LEU A 7 51.24 -25.71 -1.48
CA LEU A 7 50.30 -25.21 -0.47
C LEU A 7 49.30 -24.25 -1.14
N LEU A 8 48.09 -24.75 -1.36
CA LEU A 8 46.97 -24.00 -1.91
C LEU A 8 46.46 -23.01 -0.85
N CYS A 9 46.60 -21.72 -1.15
CA CYS A 9 45.99 -20.64 -0.39
C CYS A 9 44.46 -20.73 -0.55
N LEU A 10 43.79 -21.37 0.40
CA LEU A 10 42.33 -21.41 0.46
C LEU A 10 41.86 -20.12 1.16
N THR A 11 41.86 -19.01 0.42
CA THR A 11 41.19 -17.79 0.85
C THR A 11 39.69 -18.06 0.91
N LEU A 12 39.17 -18.23 2.12
CA LEU A 12 37.75 -18.16 2.43
C LEU A 12 37.23 -16.79 1.96
N LEU A 13 36.49 -16.75 0.85
CA LEU A 13 35.66 -15.59 0.51
C LEU A 13 34.42 -15.65 1.41
N PRO A 14 34.17 -14.70 2.32
CA PRO A 14 32.83 -14.52 2.84
C PRO A 14 31.97 -14.00 1.69
N LEU A 15 31.05 -14.84 1.20
CA LEU A 15 29.87 -14.38 0.47
C LEU A 15 29.10 -13.46 1.44
N LEU A 16 29.36 -12.17 1.35
CA LEU A 16 28.47 -11.14 1.86
C LEU A 16 27.17 -11.26 1.08
N VAL A 17 26.26 -12.09 1.57
CA VAL A 17 24.84 -11.97 1.28
C VAL A 17 24.42 -10.66 1.94
N ALA A 18 24.61 -9.56 1.22
CA ALA A 18 23.95 -8.30 1.53
C ALA A 18 22.47 -8.49 1.20
N CYS A 19 21.74 -9.16 2.08
CA CYS A 19 20.31 -8.89 2.23
C CYS A 19 20.23 -7.45 2.73
N GLY A 20 20.21 -6.49 1.81
CA GLY A 20 19.88 -5.12 2.14
C GLY A 20 18.48 -5.11 2.72
N GLU A 21 18.37 -4.88 4.03
CA GLU A 21 17.08 -4.62 4.66
C GLU A 21 16.47 -3.44 3.91
N ALA A 22 15.29 -3.63 3.30
CA ALA A 22 14.62 -2.54 2.63
C ALA A 22 14.32 -1.45 3.67
N GLU A 23 14.86 -0.25 3.49
CA GLU A 23 14.52 0.92 4.30
C GLU A 23 13.00 1.16 4.30
N PRO A 24 12.38 1.78 5.31
CA PRO A 24 10.94 2.00 5.28
C PRO A 24 10.51 3.02 4.22
N ALA A 25 9.27 2.86 3.73
CA ALA A 25 8.38 3.96 3.29
C ALA A 25 8.76 5.35 3.82
N SER A 26 9.18 6.32 3.00
CA SER A 26 9.22 7.73 3.43
C SER A 26 8.54 8.65 2.43
N VAL A 27 7.80 9.62 2.96
CA VAL A 27 7.06 10.59 2.14
C VAL A 27 7.96 11.52 1.33
N ASP A 28 9.23 11.65 1.71
CA ASP A 28 10.26 12.38 0.96
C ASP A 28 10.49 11.79 -0.45
N GLU A 29 10.12 10.53 -0.67
CA GLU A 29 10.25 9.86 -1.97
C GLU A 29 9.15 10.23 -2.98
N ILE A 30 8.11 10.94 -2.55
CA ILE A 30 7.03 11.38 -3.44
C ILE A 30 7.58 12.45 -4.39
N PRO A 31 7.51 12.24 -5.72
CA PRO A 31 8.05 13.18 -6.70
C PRO A 31 7.19 14.45 -6.82
N ASP A 32 7.67 15.43 -7.59
CA ASP A 32 6.85 16.58 -7.97
C ASP A 32 5.54 16.13 -8.64
N GLU A 33 4.42 16.61 -8.10
CA GLU A 33 3.09 16.21 -8.53
C GLU A 33 2.50 17.21 -9.54
N ALA A 34 1.58 16.72 -10.37
CA ALA A 34 0.70 17.59 -11.14
C ALA A 34 -0.18 18.41 -10.19
N SER A 35 -0.71 19.55 -10.65
CA SER A 35 -1.57 20.36 -9.80
C SER A 35 -2.86 19.62 -9.41
N GLN A 36 -3.45 20.00 -8.27
CA GLN A 36 -4.75 19.48 -7.81
C GLN A 36 -5.79 19.41 -8.95
N ALA A 37 -5.94 20.50 -9.72
CA ALA A 37 -6.88 20.55 -10.85
C ALA A 37 -6.57 19.52 -11.96
N GLN A 38 -5.29 19.28 -12.26
CA GLN A 38 -4.87 18.27 -13.24
C GLN A 38 -5.11 16.85 -12.73
N LEU A 39 -4.91 16.60 -11.43
CA LEU A 39 -5.20 15.31 -10.81
C LEU A 39 -6.70 15.03 -10.79
N THR A 40 -7.53 16.02 -10.42
CA THR A 40 -8.99 15.96 -10.52
C THR A 40 -9.45 15.67 -11.95
N GLU A 41 -8.86 16.32 -12.95
CA GLU A 41 -9.19 16.05 -14.35
C GLU A 41 -8.85 14.61 -14.76
N ARG A 42 -7.71 14.07 -14.29
CA ARG A 42 -7.30 12.68 -14.57
C ARG A 42 -8.23 11.67 -13.90
N LEU A 43 -8.62 11.91 -12.64
CA LEU A 43 -9.61 11.08 -11.94
C LEU A 43 -10.91 10.96 -12.73
N ASN A 44 -11.41 12.08 -13.26
CA ASN A 44 -12.70 12.14 -13.95
C ASN A 44 -12.66 11.68 -15.43
N LYS A 45 -11.47 11.62 -16.06
CA LYS A 45 -11.31 11.19 -17.46
C LYS A 45 -11.18 9.68 -17.62
N GLY A 46 -10.75 8.98 -16.58
CA GLY A 46 -10.58 7.53 -16.65
C GLY A 46 -11.92 6.81 -16.87
N VAL A 47 -11.90 5.71 -17.61
CA VAL A 47 -12.91 4.63 -17.47
C VAL A 47 -12.22 3.45 -16.78
N PRO A 48 -11.83 3.60 -15.51
CA PRO A 48 -11.10 2.57 -14.79
C PRO A 48 -11.95 1.30 -14.66
N MET A 49 -11.32 0.14 -14.81
CA MET A 49 -11.97 -1.16 -14.57
C MET A 49 -12.28 -1.36 -13.07
N ASP A 50 -11.43 -0.81 -12.20
CA ASP A 50 -11.54 -0.85 -10.75
C ASP A 50 -10.80 0.33 -10.09
N ILE A 51 -11.03 0.51 -8.79
CA ILE A 51 -10.47 1.61 -8.01
C ILE A 51 -8.94 1.59 -7.95
N GLU A 52 -8.33 0.41 -7.93
CA GLU A 52 -6.87 0.28 -7.90
C GLU A 52 -6.26 0.84 -9.19
N SER A 53 -6.84 0.49 -10.33
CA SER A 53 -6.43 1.01 -11.64
C SER A 53 -6.61 2.53 -11.74
N LEU A 54 -7.70 3.07 -11.17
CA LEU A 54 -7.93 4.52 -11.11
C LEU A 54 -6.82 5.22 -10.33
N LEU A 55 -6.53 4.76 -9.11
CA LEU A 55 -5.53 5.40 -8.25
C LEU A 55 -4.11 5.21 -8.79
N ALA A 56 -3.81 4.05 -9.39
CA ALA A 56 -2.53 3.78 -10.03
C ALA A 56 -2.26 4.64 -11.26
N ASP A 57 -3.30 5.01 -12.00
CA ASP A 57 -3.15 5.91 -13.15
C ASP A 57 -2.87 7.35 -12.71
N VAL A 58 -3.38 7.77 -11.56
CA VAL A 58 -3.34 9.18 -11.13
C VAL A 58 -2.19 9.48 -10.19
N PHE A 59 -1.98 8.64 -9.18
CA PHE A 59 -1.14 8.93 -8.02
C PHE A 59 0.16 8.12 -8.00
N TYR A 60 1.15 8.66 -7.28
CA TYR A 60 2.41 7.96 -7.09
C TYR A 60 2.23 6.78 -6.14
N LYS A 61 2.70 5.59 -6.58
CA LYS A 61 2.75 4.40 -5.73
C LYS A 61 3.98 4.47 -4.83
N LEU A 62 3.76 4.81 -3.57
CA LEU A 62 4.78 4.97 -2.54
C LEU A 62 5.34 3.63 -2.06
N ASP A 63 4.47 2.66 -1.81
CA ASP A 63 4.86 1.39 -1.20
C ASP A 63 3.93 0.23 -1.59
N THR A 64 4.35 -0.99 -1.26
CA THR A 64 3.52 -2.20 -1.31
C THR A 64 3.67 -2.96 -0.02
N VAL A 65 2.55 -3.31 0.59
CA VAL A 65 2.49 -4.14 1.78
C VAL A 65 2.12 -5.56 1.35
N VAL A 66 2.89 -6.55 1.77
CA VAL A 66 2.75 -7.93 1.31
C VAL A 66 2.56 -8.86 2.50
N SER A 67 1.68 -9.85 2.32
CA SER A 67 1.62 -11.06 3.12
C SER A 67 1.65 -12.29 2.22
N ASP A 68 1.73 -13.48 2.81
CA ASP A 68 1.83 -14.76 2.07
C ASP A 68 0.72 -15.00 1.03
N SER A 69 -0.40 -14.28 1.12
CA SER A 69 -1.60 -14.54 0.30
C SER A 69 -2.02 -13.37 -0.59
N ALA A 70 -1.55 -12.15 -0.33
CA ALA A 70 -2.01 -10.95 -1.02
C ALA A 70 -1.10 -9.75 -0.78
N GLU A 71 -1.36 -8.69 -1.55
CA GLU A 71 -0.65 -7.40 -1.47
C GLU A 71 -1.68 -6.27 -1.30
N ALA A 72 -1.30 -5.20 -0.61
CA ALA A 72 -2.00 -3.93 -0.58
C ALA A 72 -1.05 -2.83 -1.08
N ASN A 73 -1.55 -1.96 -1.95
CA ASN A 73 -0.76 -0.91 -2.59
C ASN A 73 -0.97 0.43 -1.89
N ILE A 74 0.12 1.15 -1.64
CA ILE A 74 0.08 2.45 -0.99
C ILE A 74 0.37 3.53 -2.02
N TYR A 75 -0.59 4.41 -2.24
CA TYR A 75 -0.42 5.61 -3.04
C TYR A 75 -0.36 6.84 -2.13
N ALA A 76 0.23 7.93 -2.61
CA ALA A 76 0.36 9.15 -1.84
C ALA A 76 0.18 10.40 -2.69
N THR A 77 -0.28 11.49 -2.05
CA THR A 77 -0.37 12.82 -2.65
C THR A 77 -0.28 13.92 -1.60
N ARG A 78 0.25 15.09 -1.98
CA ARG A 78 0.22 16.36 -1.21
C ARG A 78 -0.82 17.35 -1.71
N GLN A 79 -1.53 17.03 -2.79
CA GLN A 79 -2.36 18.01 -3.52
C GLN A 79 -3.77 18.19 -2.96
N PHE A 80 -4.15 17.38 -1.97
CA PHE A 80 -5.51 17.35 -1.44
C PHE A 80 -5.48 17.22 0.07
N THR A 81 -6.47 17.83 0.74
CA THR A 81 -6.84 17.40 2.09
C THR A 81 -7.52 16.03 2.05
N LEU A 82 -7.65 15.38 3.21
CA LEU A 82 -8.31 14.08 3.31
C LEU A 82 -9.75 14.12 2.77
N ASP A 83 -10.51 15.16 3.13
CA ASP A 83 -11.92 15.28 2.73
C ASP A 83 -12.07 15.53 1.23
N GLU A 84 -11.26 16.44 0.68
CA GLU A 84 -11.27 16.70 -0.76
C GLU A 84 -10.90 15.45 -1.56
N LEU A 85 -9.88 14.71 -1.13
CA LEU A 85 -9.45 13.52 -1.86
C LEU A 85 -10.51 12.41 -1.81
N VAL A 86 -11.15 12.20 -0.65
CA VAL A 86 -12.24 11.24 -0.51
C VAL A 86 -13.40 11.63 -1.43
N ASP A 87 -13.80 12.90 -1.43
CA ASP A 87 -14.91 13.40 -2.24
C ASP A 87 -14.62 13.28 -3.74
N GLU A 88 -13.41 13.64 -4.18
CA GLU A 88 -12.99 13.54 -5.59
C GLU A 88 -12.94 12.08 -6.06
N VAL A 89 -12.36 11.19 -5.26
CA VAL A 89 -12.28 9.77 -5.61
C VAL A 89 -13.66 9.13 -5.61
N ALA A 90 -14.51 9.42 -4.62
CA ALA A 90 -15.88 8.89 -4.56
C ALA A 90 -16.78 9.45 -5.66
N SER A 91 -16.54 10.68 -6.12
CA SER A 91 -17.25 11.29 -7.25
C SER A 91 -16.83 10.66 -8.58
N ALA A 92 -15.51 10.44 -8.77
CA ALA A 92 -14.97 9.80 -9.97
C ALA A 92 -15.37 8.33 -10.07
N MET A 93 -15.38 7.60 -8.95
CA MET A 93 -15.86 6.23 -8.86
C MET A 93 -16.68 6.04 -7.58
N PRO A 94 -18.02 5.94 -7.66
CA PRO A 94 -18.86 5.75 -6.49
C PRO A 94 -18.56 4.43 -5.75
N PRO A 95 -18.20 4.48 -4.45
CA PRO A 95 -18.07 3.28 -3.64
C PRO A 95 -19.44 2.70 -3.27
N LYS A 96 -19.45 1.43 -2.86
CA LYS A 96 -20.64 0.80 -2.26
C LYS A 96 -20.95 1.39 -0.89
N GLU A 97 -19.92 1.76 -0.15
CA GLU A 97 -20.06 2.33 1.19
C GLU A 97 -18.88 3.26 1.51
N ILE A 98 -19.17 4.28 2.31
CA ILE A 98 -18.21 5.25 2.83
C ILE A 98 -18.35 5.22 4.34
N SER A 99 -17.24 5.05 5.06
CA SER A 99 -17.25 5.03 6.52
C SER A 99 -17.44 6.43 7.09
N GLU A 100 -17.81 6.51 8.37
CA GLU A 100 -17.51 7.70 9.15
C GLU A 100 -16.00 7.93 9.25
N LYS A 101 -15.60 9.18 9.50
CA LYS A 101 -14.20 9.51 9.76
C LYS A 101 -13.83 9.11 11.19
N TYR A 102 -12.71 8.44 11.35
CA TYR A 102 -12.16 8.06 12.65
C TYR A 102 -10.65 8.33 12.69
N ASN A 103 -10.18 9.10 13.67
CA ASN A 103 -8.75 9.44 13.85
C ASN A 103 -8.05 9.92 12.56
N ASN A 104 -8.66 10.87 11.84
CA ASN A 104 -8.17 11.39 10.54
C ASN A 104 -7.95 10.28 9.49
N GLN A 105 -8.82 9.28 9.52
CA GLN A 105 -8.88 8.22 8.53
C GLN A 105 -10.32 8.03 8.08
N GLN A 106 -10.48 7.64 6.83
CA GLN A 106 -11.77 7.26 6.29
C GLN A 106 -11.57 6.12 5.30
N MET A 107 -12.53 5.21 5.25
CA MET A 107 -12.44 4.01 4.43
C MET A 107 -13.62 3.95 3.47
N LEU A 108 -13.34 3.53 2.24
CA LEU A 108 -14.31 3.37 1.17
C LEU A 108 -14.32 1.92 0.72
N ILE A 109 -15.51 1.37 0.52
CA ILE A 109 -15.71 -0.02 0.12
C ILE A 109 -16.13 -0.07 -1.36
N TYR A 110 -15.29 -0.66 -2.20
CA TYR A 110 -15.55 -0.91 -3.63
C TYR A 110 -15.88 -2.39 -3.85
N PRO A 111 -16.36 -2.85 -5.02
CA PRO A 111 -16.76 -4.26 -5.19
C PRO A 111 -15.74 -5.32 -4.75
N ASN A 112 -14.44 -5.12 -4.99
CA ASN A 112 -13.37 -6.09 -4.70
C ASN A 112 -12.21 -5.52 -3.85
N HIS A 113 -12.30 -4.24 -3.46
CA HIS A 113 -11.25 -3.52 -2.74
C HIS A 113 -11.81 -2.71 -1.59
N PHE A 114 -10.97 -2.50 -0.59
CA PHE A 114 -11.09 -1.47 0.42
C PHE A 114 -10.04 -0.40 0.13
N VAL A 115 -10.41 0.86 0.27
CA VAL A 115 -9.49 1.98 0.18
C VAL A 115 -9.52 2.76 1.48
N THR A 116 -8.39 2.83 2.18
CA THR A 116 -8.23 3.66 3.37
C THR A 116 -7.48 4.94 3.00
N PHE A 117 -8.07 6.09 3.33
CA PHE A 117 -7.47 7.41 3.23
C PHE A 117 -7.02 7.83 4.61
N LYS A 118 -5.78 8.32 4.72
CA LYS A 118 -5.16 8.64 6.01
C LYS A 118 -4.09 9.72 5.85
N GLN A 119 -3.99 10.64 6.81
CA GLN A 119 -2.82 11.52 6.90
C GLN A 119 -1.56 10.75 7.30
N SER A 120 -0.46 11.01 6.62
CA SER A 120 0.84 10.42 6.95
C SER A 120 1.31 10.84 8.35
N GLU A 121 1.99 9.92 9.04
CA GLU A 121 2.67 10.20 10.31
C GLU A 121 3.92 11.06 10.16
N GLU A 122 4.51 11.09 8.96
CA GLU A 122 5.71 11.89 8.67
C GLU A 122 5.36 13.34 8.32
N GLU A 123 4.33 13.56 7.50
CA GLU A 123 3.88 14.88 7.02
C GLU A 123 2.36 14.95 6.96
N ASP A 124 1.74 15.89 7.69
CA ASP A 124 0.28 16.03 7.79
C ASP A 124 -0.40 16.48 6.49
N GLN A 125 0.37 17.07 5.58
CA GLN A 125 -0.05 17.46 4.23
C GLN A 125 -0.10 16.28 3.26
N VAL A 126 0.53 15.15 3.60
CA VAL A 126 0.53 13.95 2.76
C VAL A 126 -0.66 13.08 3.12
N ILE A 127 -1.50 12.79 2.13
CA ILE A 127 -2.56 11.79 2.24
C ILE A 127 -2.10 10.49 1.60
N LEU A 128 -2.19 9.43 2.38
CA LEU A 128 -1.94 8.05 1.98
C LEU A 128 -3.26 7.38 1.60
N MET A 129 -3.21 6.59 0.53
CA MET A 129 -4.29 5.77 0.03
C MET A 129 -3.82 4.31 0.03
N GLU A 130 -4.28 3.53 1.01
CA GLU A 130 -4.04 2.09 1.05
C GLU A 130 -5.17 1.38 0.29
N VAL A 131 -4.83 0.72 -0.81
CA VAL A 131 -5.75 -0.08 -1.62
C VAL A 131 -5.51 -1.55 -1.35
N ALA A 132 -6.45 -2.19 -0.65
CA ALA A 132 -6.35 -3.57 -0.22
C ALA A 132 -7.46 -4.43 -0.84
N PRO A 133 -7.14 -5.55 -1.52
CA PRO A 133 -8.16 -6.47 -2.01
C PRO A 133 -8.79 -7.25 -0.85
N ASP A 134 -10.00 -7.76 -1.05
CA ASP A 134 -10.76 -8.49 -0.01
C ASP A 134 -9.96 -9.61 0.66
N ARG A 135 -9.16 -10.33 -0.12
CA ARG A 135 -8.29 -11.40 0.39
C ARG A 135 -7.26 -10.87 1.40
N PHE A 136 -6.67 -9.70 1.13
CA PHE A 136 -5.70 -9.08 2.03
C PHE A 136 -6.39 -8.63 3.32
N VAL A 137 -7.54 -7.94 3.19
CA VAL A 137 -8.32 -7.46 4.33
C VAL A 137 -8.74 -8.62 5.23
N ARG A 138 -9.36 -9.66 4.64
CA ARG A 138 -9.82 -10.84 5.38
C ARG A 138 -8.68 -11.55 6.12
N ASN A 139 -7.51 -11.67 5.50
CA ASN A 139 -6.43 -12.49 6.05
C ASN A 139 -5.57 -11.72 7.05
N ASN A 140 -5.41 -10.41 6.89
CA ASN A 140 -4.40 -9.65 7.62
C ASN A 140 -5.01 -8.69 8.65
N TYR A 141 -6.09 -7.99 8.32
CA TYR A 141 -6.59 -6.88 9.13
C TYR A 141 -7.12 -7.34 10.49
N SER A 142 -6.91 -6.51 11.50
CA SER A 142 -7.54 -6.69 12.80
C SER A 142 -9.04 -6.34 12.73
N PRO A 143 -9.94 -7.16 13.31
CA PRO A 143 -11.36 -6.83 13.36
C PRO A 143 -11.63 -5.53 14.11
N ASN A 144 -10.85 -5.20 15.14
CA ASN A 144 -11.02 -3.97 15.91
C ASN A 144 -10.77 -2.73 15.06
N TYR A 145 -9.69 -2.74 14.25
CA TYR A 145 -9.39 -1.63 13.34
C TYR A 145 -10.55 -1.38 12.37
N LEU A 146 -11.04 -2.43 11.71
CA LEU A 146 -12.11 -2.30 10.73
C LEU A 146 -13.48 -1.95 11.36
N ASN A 147 -13.75 -2.37 12.60
CA ASN A 147 -14.98 -2.02 13.31
C ASN A 147 -15.12 -0.51 13.57
N HIS A 148 -14.00 0.24 13.60
CA HIS A 148 -14.06 1.70 13.70
C HIS A 148 -14.68 2.35 12.45
N PHE A 149 -14.61 1.68 11.30
CA PHE A 149 -15.09 2.22 10.02
C PHE A 149 -16.43 1.63 9.62
N PHE A 150 -16.62 0.31 9.80
CA PHE A 150 -17.71 -0.42 9.15
C PHE A 150 -18.30 -1.55 10.00
N ALA A 151 -18.76 -1.24 11.20
CA ALA A 151 -19.31 -2.22 12.14
C ALA A 151 -20.35 -3.19 11.53
N PHE A 152 -21.15 -2.75 10.55
CA PHE A 152 -22.19 -3.57 9.91
C PHE A 152 -21.83 -4.05 8.48
N ALA A 153 -21.17 -3.22 7.66
CA ALA A 153 -20.80 -3.59 6.28
C ALA A 153 -19.83 -4.77 6.21
N MET A 154 -18.90 -4.79 7.17
CA MET A 154 -17.88 -5.81 7.22
C MET A 154 -18.48 -7.18 7.50
N LEU A 155 -19.57 -7.24 8.25
CA LEU A 155 -20.30 -8.48 8.46
C LEU A 155 -20.74 -9.04 7.10
N ASN A 156 -21.61 -8.39 6.34
CA ASN A 156 -22.14 -9.01 5.11
C ASN A 156 -21.08 -9.39 4.05
N ARG A 157 -19.99 -8.62 3.94
CA ARG A 157 -18.91 -8.91 2.99
C ARG A 157 -17.99 -10.05 3.45
N MET A 158 -17.76 -10.18 4.76
CA MET A 158 -16.90 -11.22 5.33
C MET A 158 -17.70 -12.45 5.81
N LEU A 159 -19.02 -12.35 5.99
CA LEU A 159 -19.94 -13.39 6.49
C LEU A 159 -20.10 -14.59 5.56
N SER A 160 -19.61 -14.54 4.32
CA SER A 160 -19.41 -15.77 3.55
C SER A 160 -18.35 -16.69 4.21
N ALA A 161 -17.58 -16.17 5.16
CA ALA A 161 -16.75 -16.93 6.08
C ALA A 161 -17.39 -16.89 7.48
N ASP A 162 -18.23 -17.87 7.78
CA ASP A 162 -18.82 -18.05 9.10
C ASP A 162 -17.74 -17.94 10.20
N ASN A 163 -18.00 -17.12 11.23
CA ASN A 163 -17.11 -16.86 12.37
C ASN A 163 -15.77 -16.18 12.08
N TRP A 164 -15.60 -15.51 10.93
CA TRP A 164 -14.36 -14.80 10.60
C TRP A 164 -13.88 -13.85 11.72
N ALA A 165 -14.77 -12.98 12.21
CA ALA A 165 -14.39 -11.98 13.21
C ALA A 165 -13.93 -12.62 14.53
N GLU A 166 -14.57 -13.72 14.94
CA GLU A 166 -14.21 -14.45 16.15
C GLU A 166 -12.86 -15.19 15.98
N ASN A 167 -12.71 -15.90 14.87
CA ASN A 167 -11.47 -16.59 14.53
C ASN A 167 -10.29 -15.61 14.41
N LYS A 168 -10.51 -14.45 13.79
CA LYS A 168 -9.49 -13.41 13.69
C LYS A 168 -9.22 -12.76 15.04
N ARG A 169 -10.20 -12.47 15.88
CA ARG A 169 -9.95 -11.98 17.25
C ARG A 169 -9.06 -12.95 18.05
N ASN A 170 -9.32 -14.25 17.94
CA ASN A 170 -8.51 -15.29 18.59
C ASN A 170 -7.10 -15.39 17.99
N THR A 171 -6.94 -15.13 16.69
CA THR A 171 -5.61 -15.06 16.05
C THR A 171 -4.87 -13.79 16.46
N CYS A 172 -5.58 -12.66 16.53
CA CYS A 172 -5.04 -11.35 16.90
C CYS A 172 -4.76 -11.21 18.40
N SER A 173 -5.24 -12.11 19.26
CA SER A 173 -4.84 -12.13 20.67
C SER A 173 -3.49 -12.83 20.87
N ALA A 174 -3.04 -13.64 19.90
CA ALA A 174 -1.77 -14.36 19.93
C ALA A 174 -0.60 -13.62 19.24
N GLY A 175 -0.85 -12.48 18.60
CA GLY A 175 0.15 -11.65 17.91
C GLY A 175 -0.41 -10.29 17.50
N SER A 176 0.42 -9.36 17.03
CA SER A 176 -0.07 -8.11 16.45
C SER A 176 -0.85 -8.45 15.16
N CYS A 177 -2.04 -7.89 14.96
CA CYS A 177 -2.74 -7.97 13.67
C CYS A 177 -2.51 -6.69 12.89
N TYR A 178 -2.69 -6.75 11.58
CA TYR A 178 -2.51 -5.58 10.73
C TYR A 178 -3.51 -4.47 11.09
N GLY A 179 -2.97 -3.30 11.43
CA GLY A 179 -3.73 -2.12 11.89
C GLY A 179 -3.87 -1.01 10.85
N GLY A 180 -3.57 -1.32 9.59
CA GLY A 180 -3.42 -0.32 8.52
C GLY A 180 -1.97 0.11 8.34
N TYR A 181 -1.71 0.74 7.19
CA TYR A 181 -0.39 1.24 6.85
C TYR A 181 0.02 2.46 7.68
N THR A 182 1.30 2.54 8.01
CA THR A 182 1.96 3.67 8.70
C THR A 182 3.34 3.85 8.08
N THR A 183 3.72 5.08 7.73
CA THR A 183 5.05 5.31 7.13
C THR A 183 6.16 5.21 8.20
N GLY A 184 7.42 5.10 7.78
CA GLY A 184 8.56 5.00 8.72
C GLY A 184 8.72 3.66 9.47
N THR A 185 7.88 2.66 9.21
CA THR A 185 8.03 1.29 9.76
C THR A 185 8.16 0.23 8.66
N LYS A 186 8.78 -0.90 9.00
CA LYS A 186 8.93 -2.09 8.14
C LYS A 186 7.95 -3.22 8.52
N SER A 187 7.32 -3.13 9.69
CA SER A 187 6.33 -4.09 10.20
C SER A 187 5.10 -3.35 10.72
N PHE A 188 3.93 -3.90 10.41
CA PHE A 188 2.63 -3.26 10.61
C PHE A 188 1.70 -4.09 11.52
N GLY A 189 2.29 -5.09 12.17
CA GLY A 189 1.58 -6.16 12.85
C GLY A 189 1.26 -7.33 11.91
N GLY A 190 1.31 -8.53 12.48
CA GLY A 190 1.09 -9.79 11.80
C GLY A 190 2.28 -10.20 10.94
N ASP A 191 2.08 -11.20 10.08
CA ASP A 191 3.07 -11.65 9.10
C ASP A 191 3.06 -10.76 7.84
N VAL A 192 3.01 -9.44 8.06
CA VAL A 192 2.87 -8.43 7.02
C VAL A 192 4.12 -7.54 6.98
N VAL A 193 4.72 -7.42 5.81
CA VAL A 193 5.97 -6.68 5.58
C VAL A 193 5.85 -5.77 4.37
N THR A 194 6.73 -4.77 4.25
CA THR A 194 6.86 -3.97 3.03
C THR A 194 7.62 -4.75 1.95
N ASN A 195 7.19 -4.62 0.69
CA ASN A 195 7.91 -5.07 -0.49
C ASN A 195 8.18 -3.89 -1.43
N ARG A 196 9.38 -3.34 -1.31
CA ARG A 196 9.82 -2.15 -2.08
C ARG A 196 10.33 -2.48 -3.49
N THR A 197 10.23 -3.73 -3.94
CA THR A 197 10.66 -4.13 -5.30
C THR A 197 9.69 -3.66 -6.40
N ASN A 198 8.44 -3.32 -6.04
CA ASN A 198 7.36 -2.94 -6.96
C ASN A 198 7.06 -1.43 -6.96
N ARG A 199 8.08 -0.56 -6.84
CA ARG A 199 7.91 0.90 -7.00
C ARG A 199 7.44 1.22 -8.42
N GLY A 200 6.38 2.02 -8.52
CA GLY A 200 5.82 2.45 -9.80
C GLY A 200 6.87 3.22 -10.60
N MET A 201 7.33 2.64 -11.71
CA MET A 201 8.09 3.36 -12.72
C MET A 201 7.17 4.41 -13.37
N PHE A 202 7.08 5.61 -12.81
CA PHE A 202 6.93 6.79 -13.65
C PHE A 202 8.28 7.05 -14.35
N SER A 203 8.67 6.12 -15.24
CA SER A 203 9.53 6.52 -16.34
C SER A 203 8.62 7.28 -17.28
N THR A 204 8.73 8.60 -17.27
CA THR A 204 8.32 9.48 -18.34
C THR A 204 8.59 8.79 -19.68
N ARG A 205 7.55 8.25 -20.32
CA ARG A 205 7.59 7.81 -21.72
C ARG A 205 7.51 9.07 -22.58
N GLY A 206 8.55 9.88 -22.48
CA GLY A 206 8.74 11.15 -23.18
C GLY A 206 10.21 11.24 -23.56
N GLY A 207 10.56 10.68 -24.71
CA GLY A 207 11.94 10.57 -25.15
C GLY A 207 12.10 10.02 -26.56
N GLY A 208 11.31 10.51 -27.51
CA GLY A 208 11.76 10.63 -28.90
C GLY A 208 11.73 12.13 -29.25
N PRO A 209 12.57 12.66 -30.17
CA PRO A 209 13.54 12.02 -31.06
C PRO A 209 14.96 12.60 -30.91
N SER A 210 15.95 12.01 -31.60
CA SER A 210 17.10 12.68 -32.22
C SER A 210 17.39 14.12 -31.73
N ALA A 211 18.15 14.26 -30.65
CA ALA A 211 18.78 15.52 -30.28
C ALA A 211 20.19 15.25 -29.72
N GLY A 212 21.18 15.38 -30.62
CA GLY A 212 22.55 15.74 -30.28
C GLY A 212 23.48 14.61 -29.84
N LYS A 213 24.06 13.88 -30.81
CA LYS A 213 25.44 14.04 -31.28
C LYS A 213 25.61 13.37 -32.64
#